data_AF-A0A5N8ZEA1-F1
#
_entry.id   AF-A0A5N8ZEA1-F1
#
_cell.length_a   1.000
_cell.length_b   1.000
_cell.length_c   1.000
_cell.angle_alpha   90.00
_cell.angle_beta   90.00
_cell.angle_gamma   90.00
#
_symmetry.space_group_name_H-M   'P 1'
#
loop_
_entity.id
_entity.type
_entity.pdbx_description
1 polymer ?
#
loop_
_entity_poly.entity_id
_entity_poly.type
_entity_poly.pdbx_seq_one_letter_code
_entity_poly.pdbx_strand_id
1 'polypeptide(L)'
;MFEGIYLLSIAKSSRVSNDKHLINNALADKGGHTQVLGIAEEKGRNVKAQIDYDISKSFELIKTFRINGVIVSNQEFVGNINSVFFDTDDISIISGPPLVRRKYLNILLSQINNDHVKNLQRYQKVLYQRNSLLKNIKDGKSNKSEIEFWDERLSEEASNIFFERNKIIKTITQSSKEFAKNFNNNINLNIKYLPKIGRNLENKFLDENPSTDEIKLIFYE
;
A
#
# COMPACT_ATOMS: atom_id res chain seq x y z
N MET A 1 9.64 -6.65 19.53
CA MET A 1 10.72 -6.97 18.55
C MET A 1 10.18 -7.07 17.13
N PHE A 2 9.27 -8.00 16.80
CA PHE A 2 8.76 -8.17 15.43
C PHE A 2 8.11 -6.92 14.82
N GLU A 3 7.36 -6.15 15.61
CA GLU A 3 6.79 -4.88 15.16
C GLU A 3 7.85 -3.86 14.74
N GLY A 4 9.03 -3.86 15.37
CA GLY A 4 10.14 -3.01 14.97
C GLY A 4 10.70 -3.36 13.59
N ILE A 5 10.85 -4.66 13.29
CA ILE A 5 11.28 -5.13 11.95
C ILE A 5 10.23 -4.75 10.90
N TYR A 6 8.95 -4.97 11.21
CA TYR A 6 7.85 -4.60 10.32
C TYR A 6 7.79 -3.09 10.07
N LEU A 7 7.99 -2.27 11.11
CA LEU A 7 8.09 -0.81 11.00
C LEU A 7 9.25 -0.40 10.08
N LEU A 8 10.42 -1.01 10.22
CA LEU A 8 11.58 -0.72 9.37
C LEU A 8 11.37 -1.13 7.91
N SER A 9 10.46 -2.06 7.65
CA SER A 9 10.15 -2.54 6.30
C SER A 9 9.06 -1.71 5.59
N ILE A 10 8.00 -1.37 6.33
CA ILE A 10 6.76 -0.77 5.78
C ILE A 10 6.52 0.67 6.24
N ALA A 11 7.36 1.20 7.13
CA ALA A 11 7.21 2.50 7.78
C ALA A 11 5.91 2.68 8.59
N LYS A 12 5.17 1.60 8.86
CA LYS A 12 3.89 1.62 9.60
C LYS A 12 3.80 0.42 10.54
N SER A 13 3.09 0.61 11.66
CA SER A 13 2.74 -0.51 12.53
C SER A 13 1.71 -1.43 11.85
N SER A 14 1.80 -2.72 12.14
CA SER A 14 0.79 -3.70 11.76
C SER A 14 -0.46 -3.62 12.65
N ARG A 15 -0.31 -3.10 13.89
CA ARG A 15 -1.30 -3.16 14.97
C ARG A 15 -2.04 -1.85 15.20
N VAL A 16 -1.37 -0.72 15.09
CA VAL A 16 -1.95 0.60 15.35
C VAL A 16 -1.92 1.49 14.12
N SER A 17 -2.96 2.28 13.94
CA SER A 17 -3.06 3.27 12.85
C SER A 17 -2.36 4.58 13.18
N ASN A 18 -2.15 4.86 14.48
CA ASN A 18 -1.54 6.09 14.98
C ASN A 18 -0.28 5.76 15.77
N ASP A 19 0.85 6.26 15.27
CA ASP A 19 2.17 6.01 15.85
C ASP A 19 2.31 6.55 17.29
N LYS A 20 1.44 7.47 17.74
CA LYS A 20 1.42 7.91 19.15
C LYS A 20 1.21 6.74 20.13
N HIS A 21 0.51 5.69 19.73
CA HIS A 21 0.30 4.50 20.56
C HIS A 21 1.52 3.58 20.64
N LEU A 22 2.55 3.82 19.82
CA LEU A 22 3.83 3.10 19.89
C LEU A 22 4.79 3.70 20.92
N ILE A 23 4.50 4.92 21.38
CA ILE A 23 5.37 5.67 22.26
C ILE A 23 5.09 5.30 23.71
N ASN A 24 6.15 5.08 24.47
CA ASN A 24 6.06 4.93 25.92
C ASN A 24 5.46 6.19 26.58
N ASN A 25 4.45 5.99 27.44
CA ASN A 25 3.73 7.08 28.12
C ASN A 25 4.65 8.05 28.88
N ALA A 26 5.72 7.56 29.50
CA ALA A 26 6.65 8.41 30.25
C ALA A 26 7.41 9.40 29.34
N LEU A 27 7.68 9.01 28.09
CA LEU A 27 8.25 9.88 27.07
C LEU A 27 7.20 10.86 26.53
N ALA A 28 5.96 10.38 26.41
CA ALA A 28 4.85 11.17 25.89
C ALA A 28 4.51 12.36 26.81
N ASP A 29 4.58 12.18 28.14
CA ASP A 29 4.32 13.25 29.12
C ASP A 29 5.45 14.30 29.22
N LYS A 30 6.70 13.87 29.01
CA LYS A 30 7.88 14.72 29.21
C LYS A 30 8.40 15.38 27.92
N GLY A 31 7.96 14.86 26.78
CA GLY A 31 8.63 15.06 25.51
C GLY A 31 9.97 14.31 25.46
N GLY A 32 10.50 14.13 24.26
CA GLY A 32 11.77 13.45 24.07
C GLY A 32 11.90 12.81 22.69
N HIS A 33 12.89 11.92 22.59
CA HIS A 33 13.24 11.22 21.36
C HIS A 33 13.23 9.71 21.60
N THR A 34 12.70 8.95 20.66
CA THR A 34 12.85 7.50 20.59
C THR A 34 13.07 7.07 19.15
N GLN A 35 13.74 5.95 18.95
CA GLN A 35 14.08 5.46 17.62
C GLN A 35 13.94 3.95 17.49
N VAL A 36 13.69 3.51 16.26
CA VAL A 36 13.83 2.12 15.83
C VAL A 36 14.94 2.10 14.80
N LEU A 37 15.97 1.28 15.03
CA LEU A 37 17.13 1.15 14.15
C LEU A 37 17.38 -0.33 13.88
N GLY A 38 17.61 -0.65 12.61
CA GLY A 38 18.00 -1.99 12.18
C GLY A 38 19.04 -1.94 11.08
N ILE A 39 19.86 -2.98 11.02
CA ILE A 39 20.86 -3.18 9.98
C ILE A 39 20.50 -4.51 9.32
N ALA A 40 20.30 -4.49 8.01
CA ALA A 40 20.10 -5.66 7.19
C ALA A 40 21.27 -5.83 6.22
N GLU A 41 21.58 -7.07 5.86
CA GLU A 41 22.56 -7.39 4.84
C GLU A 41 21.83 -7.91 3.59
N GLU A 42 22.10 -7.31 2.44
CA GLU A 42 21.63 -7.76 1.14
C GLU A 42 22.81 -7.89 0.18
N LYS A 43 23.06 -9.11 -0.33
CA LYS A 43 24.12 -9.39 -1.32
C LYS A 43 25.49 -8.82 -0.92
N GLY A 44 25.84 -8.93 0.37
CA GLY A 44 27.10 -8.42 0.93
C GLY A 44 27.15 -6.90 1.17
N ARG A 45 26.02 -6.19 1.06
CA ARG A 45 25.90 -4.77 1.39
C ARG A 45 25.02 -4.58 2.62
N ASN A 46 25.50 -3.75 3.54
CA ASN A 46 24.72 -3.38 4.72
C ASN A 46 23.81 -2.18 4.42
N VAL A 47 22.55 -2.31 4.82
CA VAL A 47 21.56 -1.23 4.80
C VAL A 47 21.16 -0.93 6.24
N LYS A 48 21.42 0.30 6.69
CA LYS A 48 20.98 0.80 7.99
C LYS A 48 19.69 1.59 7.81
N ALA A 49 18.58 1.06 8.32
CA ALA A 49 17.31 1.76 8.35
C ALA A 49 17.02 2.28 9.76
N GLN A 50 16.55 3.51 9.85
CA GLN A 50 16.25 4.16 11.12
C GLN A 50 14.96 5.00 11.00
N ILE A 51 14.11 4.88 12.01
CA ILE A 51 12.91 5.68 12.20
C ILE A 51 13.06 6.41 13.52
N ASP A 52 13.08 7.73 13.47
CA ASP A 52 13.14 8.62 14.61
C ASP A 52 11.75 9.17 14.92
N TYR A 53 11.41 9.22 16.21
CA TYR A 53 10.20 9.82 16.74
C TYR A 53 10.57 10.89 17.76
N ASP A 54 10.31 12.15 17.42
CA ASP A 54 10.50 13.29 18.31
C ASP A 54 9.13 13.76 18.82
N ILE A 55 9.03 13.96 20.14
CA ILE A 55 7.77 14.27 20.81
C ILE A 55 7.92 15.56 21.60
N SER A 56 7.03 16.50 21.32
CA SER A 56 6.93 17.73 22.07
C SER A 56 6.14 17.52 23.37
N LYS A 57 6.27 18.47 24.31
CA LYS A 57 5.41 18.53 25.51
C LYS A 57 3.92 18.74 25.19
N SER A 58 3.59 19.23 23.99
CA SER A 58 2.21 19.35 23.49
C SER A 58 1.70 18.07 22.82
N PHE A 59 2.40 16.94 22.98
CA PHE A 59 2.07 15.66 22.34
C PHE A 59 2.06 15.71 20.80
N GLU A 60 2.82 16.63 20.20
CA GLU A 60 3.07 16.62 18.76
C GLU A 60 4.19 15.61 18.46
N LEU A 61 3.93 14.72 17.50
CA LEU A 61 4.84 13.65 17.10
C LEU A 61 5.39 13.98 15.72
N ILE A 62 6.71 14.13 15.64
CA ILE A 62 7.44 14.27 14.38
C ILE A 62 8.12 12.93 14.09
N LYS A 63 7.90 12.40 12.89
CA LYS A 63 8.48 11.14 12.44
C LYS A 63 9.48 11.41 11.31
N THR A 64 10.73 10.97 11.49
CA THR A 64 11.80 11.12 10.51
C THR A 64 12.34 9.75 10.08
N PHE A 65 12.62 9.59 8.79
CA PHE A 65 13.15 8.36 8.22
C PHE A 65 14.59 8.56 7.76
N ARG A 66 15.47 7.59 8.02
CA ARG A 66 16.85 7.60 7.55
C ARG A 66 17.28 6.27 6.97
N ILE A 67 18.00 6.33 5.85
CA ILE A 67 18.73 5.20 5.26
C ILE A 67 20.21 5.57 5.23
N ASN A 68 21.04 4.75 5.86
CA ASN A 68 22.49 4.97 5.98
C ASN A 68 22.84 6.36 6.53
N GLY A 69 22.01 6.88 7.45
CA GLY A 69 22.17 8.19 8.09
C GLY A 69 21.57 9.38 7.33
N VAL A 70 21.21 9.20 6.06
CA VAL A 70 20.61 10.25 5.21
C VAL A 70 19.11 10.30 5.44
N ILE A 71 18.55 11.50 5.63
CA ILE A 71 17.10 11.69 5.75
C ILE A 71 16.45 11.42 4.40
N VAL A 72 15.39 10.61 4.40
CA VAL A 72 14.63 10.25 3.19
C VAL A 72 13.14 10.46 3.41
N SER A 73 12.40 10.54 2.31
CA SER A 73 10.94 10.53 2.37
C SER A 73 10.39 9.15 2.77
N ASN A 74 9.14 9.10 3.21
CA ASN A 74 8.47 7.83 3.53
C ASN A 74 8.46 6.86 2.33
N GLN A 75 8.29 7.39 1.12
CA GLN A 75 8.25 6.61 -0.12
C GLN A 75 9.61 6.01 -0.46
N GLU A 76 10.68 6.73 -0.16
CA GLU A 76 12.06 6.27 -0.36
C GLU A 76 12.53 5.33 0.75
N PHE A 77 11.90 5.35 1.93
CA PHE A 77 12.25 4.48 3.05
C PHE A 77 11.72 3.05 2.90
N VAL A 78 10.46 2.90 2.49
CA VAL A 78 9.82 1.58 2.32
C VAL A 78 10.60 0.75 1.29
N GLY A 79 10.73 -0.56 1.54
CA GLY A 79 11.40 -1.48 0.61
C GLY A 79 12.93 -1.51 0.68
N ASN A 80 13.58 -0.69 1.52
CA ASN A 80 15.03 -0.83 1.79
C ASN A 80 15.36 -2.04 2.66
N ILE A 81 14.39 -2.49 3.46
CA ILE A 81 14.45 -3.75 4.20
C ILE A 81 13.16 -4.51 3.88
N ASN A 82 13.28 -5.69 3.30
CA ASN A 82 12.14 -6.54 3.00
C ASN A 82 11.88 -7.48 4.18
N SER A 83 10.62 -7.65 4.53
CA SER A 83 10.19 -8.57 5.57
C SER A 83 8.88 -9.26 5.20
N VAL A 84 8.77 -10.52 5.60
CA VAL A 84 7.52 -11.28 5.58
C VAL A 84 7.11 -11.51 7.03
N PHE A 85 5.96 -10.98 7.42
CA PHE A 85 5.40 -11.13 8.75
C PHE A 85 4.19 -12.05 8.67
N PHE A 86 4.25 -13.17 9.39
CA PHE A 86 3.16 -14.13 9.50
C PHE A 86 2.43 -13.92 10.82
N ASP A 87 1.12 -13.78 10.76
CA ASP A 87 0.24 -13.62 11.94
C ASP A 87 -0.93 -14.60 11.90
N THR A 88 -1.55 -14.87 13.04
CA THR A 88 -2.74 -15.73 13.11
C THR A 88 -3.91 -15.16 12.31
N ASP A 89 -3.94 -13.84 12.15
CA ASP A 89 -4.97 -13.12 11.40
C ASP A 89 -4.82 -13.25 9.87
N ASP A 90 -3.73 -13.83 9.36
CA ASP A 90 -3.49 -13.97 7.91
C ASP A 90 -4.53 -14.87 7.21
N ILE A 91 -5.27 -15.70 7.96
CA ILE A 91 -6.41 -16.45 7.43
C ILE A 91 -7.47 -15.53 6.80
N SER A 92 -7.55 -14.28 7.28
CA SER A 92 -8.46 -13.26 6.76
C SER A 92 -8.12 -12.79 5.33
N ILE A 93 -6.91 -13.07 4.83
CA ILE A 93 -6.59 -12.87 3.41
C ILE A 93 -7.49 -13.76 2.55
N ILE A 94 -7.76 -14.98 3.00
CA ILE A 94 -8.58 -15.97 2.30
C ILE A 94 -10.07 -15.73 2.57
N SER A 95 -10.48 -15.72 3.83
CA SER A 95 -11.91 -15.71 4.22
C SER A 95 -12.48 -14.31 4.44
N GLY A 96 -11.64 -13.29 4.53
CA GLY A 96 -12.04 -11.93 4.89
C GLY A 96 -12.50 -11.07 3.69
N PRO A 97 -12.85 -9.81 3.98
CA PRO A 97 -13.37 -8.90 2.97
C PRO A 97 -12.28 -8.47 1.97
N PRO A 98 -12.65 -7.96 0.78
CA PRO A 98 -11.71 -7.49 -0.24
C PRO A 98 -10.69 -6.46 0.25
N LEU A 99 -11.02 -5.70 1.30
CA LEU A 99 -10.11 -4.73 1.92
C LEU A 99 -8.81 -5.38 2.40
N VAL A 100 -8.89 -6.58 3.01
CA VAL A 100 -7.73 -7.29 3.55
C VAL A 100 -6.79 -7.71 2.41
N ARG A 101 -7.32 -8.34 1.35
CA ARG A 101 -6.54 -8.71 0.16
C ARG A 101 -5.90 -7.51 -0.52
N ARG A 102 -6.61 -6.39 -0.63
CA ARG A 102 -6.04 -5.13 -1.18
C ARG A 102 -4.91 -4.59 -0.31
N LYS A 103 -5.06 -4.62 1.02
CA LYS A 103 -4.02 -4.19 1.96
C LYS A 103 -2.78 -5.08 1.81
N TYR A 104 -2.96 -6.40 1.77
CA TYR A 104 -1.89 -7.36 1.53
C TYR A 104 -1.13 -7.07 0.22
N LEU A 105 -1.85 -6.93 -0.91
CA LEU A 105 -1.21 -6.62 -2.19
C LEU A 105 -0.48 -5.28 -2.20
N ASN A 106 -1.04 -4.25 -1.56
CA ASN A 106 -0.38 -2.95 -1.47
C ASN A 106 0.92 -3.03 -0.67
N ILE A 107 0.92 -3.77 0.46
CA ILE A 107 2.11 -3.97 1.30
C ILE A 107 3.18 -4.73 0.51
N LEU A 108 2.81 -5.84 -0.13
CA LEU A 108 3.72 -6.62 -0.96
C LEU A 108 4.35 -5.77 -2.08
N LEU A 109 3.52 -5.08 -2.87
CA LEU A 109 3.98 -4.24 -3.97
C LEU A 109 4.87 -3.09 -3.49
N SER A 110 4.54 -2.48 -2.34
CA SER A 110 5.34 -1.40 -1.75
C SER A 110 6.75 -1.85 -1.36
N GLN A 111 6.91 -3.10 -0.89
CA GLN A 111 8.24 -3.63 -0.52
C GLN A 111 9.11 -3.96 -1.73
N ILE A 112 8.52 -4.30 -2.88
CA ILE A 112 9.26 -4.72 -4.08
C ILE A 112 9.41 -3.61 -5.12
N ASN A 113 8.61 -2.55 -5.02
CA ASN A 113 8.60 -1.44 -5.97
C ASN A 113 8.27 -0.11 -5.27
N ASN A 114 9.27 0.76 -5.13
CA ASN A 114 9.11 2.09 -4.53
C ASN A 114 8.16 3.00 -5.32
N ASP A 115 8.05 2.81 -6.64
CA ASP A 115 7.11 3.59 -7.45
C ASP A 115 5.65 3.23 -7.14
N HIS A 116 5.37 2.01 -6.69
CA HIS A 116 4.03 1.63 -6.23
C HIS A 116 3.56 2.52 -5.07
N VAL A 117 4.45 2.86 -4.13
CA VAL A 117 4.11 3.74 -2.99
C VAL A 117 3.69 5.12 -3.50
N LYS A 118 4.43 5.67 -4.48
CA LYS A 118 4.15 6.97 -5.08
C LYS A 118 2.83 6.93 -5.87
N ASN A 119 2.63 5.91 -6.69
CA ASN A 119 1.41 5.70 -7.48
C ASN A 119 0.18 5.60 -6.56
N LEU A 120 0.27 4.83 -5.49
CA LEU A 120 -0.82 4.68 -4.52
C LEU A 120 -1.18 5.99 -3.82
N GLN A 121 -0.19 6.82 -3.48
CA GLN A 121 -0.43 8.13 -2.87
C GLN A 121 -1.06 9.13 -3.84
N ARG A 122 -0.60 9.17 -5.10
CA ARG A 122 -1.18 10.02 -6.15
C ARG A 122 -2.64 9.64 -6.39
N TYR A 123 -2.91 8.34 -6.55
CA TYR A 123 -4.26 7.81 -6.66
C TYR A 123 -5.15 8.22 -5.47
N GLN A 124 -4.67 8.07 -4.23
CA GLN A 124 -5.43 8.46 -3.03
C GLN A 124 -5.72 9.97 -2.99
N LYS A 125 -4.76 10.81 -3.40
CA LYS A 125 -4.94 12.26 -3.46
C LYS A 125 -5.99 12.66 -4.49
N VAL A 126 -5.92 12.11 -5.69
CA VAL A 126 -6.90 12.36 -6.77
C VAL A 126 -8.30 11.88 -6.33
N LEU A 127 -8.39 10.67 -5.77
CA LEU A 127 -9.66 10.14 -5.25
C LEU A 127 -10.26 11.03 -4.16
N TYR A 128 -9.44 11.56 -3.26
CA TYR A 128 -9.89 12.49 -2.22
C TYR A 128 -10.44 13.79 -2.81
N GLN A 129 -9.71 14.41 -3.74
CA GLN A 129 -10.14 15.65 -4.40
C GLN A 129 -11.47 15.45 -5.15
N ARG A 130 -11.58 14.36 -5.92
CA ARG A 130 -12.80 13.99 -6.63
C ARG A 130 -13.97 13.78 -5.68
N ASN A 131 -13.79 13.05 -4.59
CA ASN A 131 -14.85 12.81 -3.59
C ASN A 131 -15.27 14.10 -2.89
N SER A 132 -14.32 15.02 -2.63
CA SER A 132 -14.61 16.35 -2.09
C SER A 132 -15.44 17.18 -3.06
N LEU A 133 -15.08 17.20 -4.34
CA LEU A 133 -15.84 17.87 -5.39
C LEU A 133 -17.27 17.32 -5.47
N LEU A 134 -17.44 15.99 -5.52
CA LEU A 134 -18.77 15.36 -5.55
C LEU A 134 -19.64 15.75 -4.35
N LYS A 135 -19.03 15.83 -3.16
CA LYS A 135 -19.71 16.31 -1.95
C LYS A 135 -20.13 17.78 -2.10
N ASN A 136 -19.24 18.64 -2.58
CA ASN A 136 -19.54 20.06 -2.79
C ASN A 136 -20.63 20.28 -3.84
N ILE A 137 -20.66 19.47 -4.90
CA ILE A 137 -21.74 19.51 -5.92
C ILE A 137 -23.07 19.09 -5.29
N LYS A 138 -23.07 18.01 -4.50
CA LYS A 138 -24.27 17.57 -3.77
C LYS A 138 -24.80 18.65 -2.82
N ASP A 139 -23.89 19.40 -2.19
CA ASP A 139 -24.20 20.48 -1.25
C ASP A 139 -24.47 21.83 -1.96
N GLY A 140 -24.47 21.88 -3.31
CA GLY A 140 -24.71 23.11 -4.09
C GLY A 140 -23.59 24.15 -4.05
N LYS A 141 -22.40 23.78 -3.57
CA LYS A 141 -21.22 24.66 -3.41
C LYS A 141 -20.27 24.66 -4.61
N SER A 142 -20.47 23.75 -5.55
CA SER A 142 -19.67 23.64 -6.77
C SER A 142 -20.53 23.11 -7.93
N ASN A 143 -19.98 23.17 -9.14
CA ASN A 143 -20.61 22.67 -10.36
C ASN A 143 -19.83 21.47 -10.94
N LYS A 144 -20.34 20.88 -12.03
CA LYS A 144 -19.80 19.65 -12.62
C LYS A 144 -18.58 19.86 -13.54
N SER A 145 -18.10 21.09 -13.75
CA SER A 145 -17.09 21.39 -14.79
C SER A 145 -15.78 20.64 -14.62
N GLU A 146 -15.39 20.33 -13.39
CA GLU A 146 -14.12 19.64 -13.11
C GLU A 146 -14.24 18.11 -13.00
N ILE A 147 -15.45 17.54 -13.06
CA ILE A 147 -15.63 16.09 -12.86
C ILE A 147 -14.84 15.30 -13.90
N GLU A 148 -14.90 15.71 -15.17
CA GLU A 148 -14.22 15.02 -16.27
C GLU A 148 -12.71 15.04 -16.12
N PHE A 149 -12.14 16.19 -15.74
CA PHE A 149 -10.72 16.31 -15.44
C PHE A 149 -10.29 15.37 -14.30
N TRP A 150 -11.06 15.29 -13.22
CA TRP A 150 -10.75 14.40 -12.11
C TRP A 150 -10.97 12.92 -12.44
N ASP A 151 -11.95 12.59 -13.29
CA ASP A 151 -12.17 11.24 -13.81
C ASP A 151 -10.97 10.79 -14.66
N GLU A 152 -10.46 11.65 -15.54
CA GLU A 152 -9.27 11.38 -16.35
C GLU A 152 -8.03 11.14 -15.47
N ARG A 153 -7.76 12.04 -14.51
CA ARG A 153 -6.65 11.88 -13.57
C ARG A 153 -6.76 10.63 -12.73
N LEU A 154 -7.97 10.26 -12.31
CA LEU A 154 -8.17 9.04 -11.52
C LEU A 154 -7.89 7.80 -12.35
N SER A 155 -8.32 7.78 -13.61
CA SER A 155 -8.08 6.70 -14.57
C SER A 155 -6.57 6.50 -14.82
N GLU A 156 -5.84 7.59 -15.07
CA GLU A 156 -4.39 7.57 -15.25
C GLU A 156 -3.68 6.93 -14.05
N GLU A 157 -3.93 7.42 -12.84
CA GLU A 157 -3.27 6.89 -11.63
C GLU A 157 -3.73 5.46 -11.29
N ALA A 158 -4.99 5.11 -11.58
CA ALA A 158 -5.52 3.77 -11.36
C ALA A 158 -4.91 2.73 -12.30
N SER A 159 -4.61 3.11 -13.55
CA SER A 159 -4.05 2.22 -14.57
C SER A 159 -2.71 1.62 -14.10
N ASN A 160 -1.80 2.46 -13.59
CA ASN A 160 -0.50 2.03 -13.08
C ASN A 160 -0.64 0.99 -11.96
N ILE A 161 -1.50 1.26 -10.98
CA ILE A 161 -1.77 0.35 -9.86
C ILE A 161 -2.39 -0.96 -10.37
N PHE A 162 -3.27 -0.88 -11.35
CA PHE A 162 -3.91 -2.04 -11.96
C PHE A 162 -2.88 -2.95 -12.62
N PHE A 163 -1.97 -2.40 -13.44
CA PHE A 163 -0.91 -3.18 -14.09
C PHE A 163 0.00 -3.89 -13.10
N GLU A 164 0.46 -3.16 -12.07
CA GLU A 164 1.32 -3.71 -11.02
C GLU A 164 0.63 -4.86 -10.27
N ARG A 165 -0.65 -4.68 -9.93
CA ARG A 165 -1.47 -5.72 -9.27
C ARG A 165 -1.73 -6.92 -10.17
N ASN A 166 -2.04 -6.70 -11.44
CA ASN A 166 -2.30 -7.80 -12.37
C ASN A 166 -1.03 -8.65 -12.55
N LYS A 167 0.12 -7.99 -12.72
CA LYS A 167 1.41 -8.66 -12.85
C LYS A 167 1.74 -9.50 -11.61
N ILE A 168 1.65 -8.92 -10.41
CA ILE A 168 2.00 -9.66 -9.18
C ILE A 168 1.01 -10.80 -8.90
N ILE A 169 -0.28 -10.63 -9.19
CA ILE A 169 -1.26 -11.72 -9.04
C ILE A 169 -0.93 -12.88 -9.97
N LYS A 170 -0.55 -12.63 -11.24
CA LYS A 170 -0.13 -13.71 -12.15
C LYS A 170 1.05 -14.51 -11.56
N THR A 171 2.05 -13.82 -11.00
CA THR A 171 3.18 -14.46 -10.30
C THR A 171 2.72 -15.27 -9.08
N ILE A 172 1.90 -14.69 -8.21
CA ILE A 172 1.37 -15.37 -7.01
C ILE A 172 0.57 -16.61 -7.42
N THR A 173 -0.33 -16.49 -8.40
CA THR A 173 -1.13 -17.62 -8.91
C THR A 173 -0.25 -18.78 -9.35
N GLN A 174 0.82 -18.50 -10.08
CA GLN A 174 1.75 -19.53 -10.53
C GLN A 174 2.46 -20.20 -9.34
N SER A 175 3.12 -19.42 -8.47
CA SER A 175 3.83 -19.95 -7.30
C SER A 175 2.91 -20.73 -6.36
N SER A 176 1.68 -20.25 -6.14
CA SER A 176 0.73 -20.92 -5.26
C SER A 176 0.16 -22.21 -5.87
N LYS A 177 0.00 -22.28 -7.20
CA LYS A 177 -0.37 -23.53 -7.90
C LYS A 177 0.71 -24.60 -7.76
N GLU A 178 1.96 -24.22 -7.96
CA GLU A 178 3.11 -25.12 -7.80
C GLU A 178 3.22 -25.63 -6.36
N PHE A 179 3.10 -24.72 -5.38
CA PHE A 179 3.08 -25.08 -3.96
C PHE A 179 1.92 -26.04 -3.63
N ALA A 180 0.70 -25.76 -4.09
CA ALA A 180 -0.47 -26.59 -3.82
C ALA A 180 -0.32 -28.02 -4.37
N LYS A 181 0.18 -28.17 -5.61
CA LYS A 181 0.44 -29.49 -6.21
C LYS A 181 1.47 -30.28 -5.41
N ASN A 182 2.58 -29.64 -5.02
CA ASN A 182 3.63 -30.29 -4.23
C ASN A 182 3.16 -30.70 -2.83
N PHE A 183 2.21 -29.94 -2.26
CA PHE A 183 1.62 -30.26 -0.96
C PHE A 183 0.59 -31.40 -1.07
N ASN A 184 -0.31 -31.33 -2.04
CA ASN A 184 -1.33 -32.35 -2.30
C ASN A 184 -1.86 -32.22 -3.75
N ASN A 185 -1.62 -33.26 -4.57
CA ASN A 185 -2.03 -33.30 -5.97
C ASN A 185 -3.56 -33.14 -6.21
N ASN A 186 -4.39 -33.36 -5.19
CA ASN A 186 -5.84 -33.18 -5.29
C ASN A 186 -6.30 -31.73 -5.08
N ILE A 187 -5.41 -30.82 -4.66
CA ILE A 187 -5.74 -29.42 -4.46
C ILE A 187 -5.56 -28.67 -5.78
N ASN A 188 -6.67 -28.22 -6.37
CA ASN A 188 -6.66 -27.31 -7.50
C ASN A 188 -6.84 -25.86 -7.03
N LEU A 189 -5.74 -25.12 -6.91
CA LEU A 189 -5.75 -23.72 -6.49
C LEU A 189 -5.80 -22.79 -7.71
N ASN A 190 -6.67 -21.78 -7.68
CA ASN A 190 -6.65 -20.70 -8.67
C ASN A 190 -6.95 -19.36 -8.02
N ILE A 191 -6.25 -18.31 -8.44
CA ILE A 191 -6.43 -16.94 -7.96
C ILE A 191 -6.73 -16.07 -9.17
N LYS A 192 -7.82 -15.30 -9.08
CA LYS A 192 -8.26 -14.39 -10.15
C LYS A 192 -8.24 -12.95 -9.65
N TYR A 193 -7.74 -12.03 -10.47
CA TYR A 193 -7.82 -10.61 -10.19
C TYR A 193 -9.11 -10.03 -10.78
N LEU A 194 -9.96 -9.46 -9.92
CA LEU A 194 -11.21 -8.82 -10.31
C LEU A 194 -11.10 -7.31 -10.08
N PRO A 195 -10.58 -6.55 -11.06
CA PRO A 195 -10.53 -5.10 -10.96
C PRO A 195 -11.95 -4.53 -11.07
N LYS A 196 -12.20 -3.40 -10.41
CA LYS A 196 -13.38 -2.59 -10.68
C LYS A 196 -12.93 -1.38 -11.48
N ILE A 197 -13.18 -1.40 -12.78
CA ILE A 197 -12.80 -0.34 -13.73
C ILE A 197 -14.10 0.28 -14.26
N GLY A 198 -14.19 1.61 -14.23
CA GLY A 198 -15.33 2.35 -14.81
C GLY A 198 -16.67 2.28 -14.07
N ARG A 199 -17.71 2.75 -14.76
CA ARG A 199 -19.11 2.75 -14.28
C ARG A 199 -19.83 1.45 -14.62
N ASN A 200 -19.28 0.65 -15.52
CA ASN A 200 -19.86 -0.62 -15.91
C ASN A 200 -19.90 -1.62 -14.74
N LEU A 201 -21.11 -2.10 -14.44
CA LEU A 201 -21.42 -3.08 -13.39
C LEU A 201 -21.01 -4.50 -13.78
N GLU A 202 -20.73 -4.73 -15.06
CA GLU A 202 -20.17 -5.97 -15.54
C GLU A 202 -18.68 -6.00 -15.22
N ASN A 203 -18.29 -6.84 -14.25
CA ASN A 203 -16.89 -7.17 -13.98
C ASN A 203 -16.30 -7.88 -15.21
N LYS A 204 -16.00 -7.15 -16.29
CA LYS A 204 -15.29 -7.70 -17.43
C LYS A 204 -13.92 -8.16 -16.94
N PHE A 205 -13.69 -9.46 -17.04
CA PHE A 205 -12.40 -10.07 -16.76
C PHE A 205 -11.40 -9.57 -17.79
N LEU A 206 -10.40 -8.82 -17.35
CA LEU A 206 -9.26 -8.44 -18.19
C LEU A 206 -8.19 -9.52 -17.99
N ASP A 207 -8.34 -10.65 -18.68
CA ASP A 207 -7.39 -11.77 -18.61
C ASP A 207 -6.03 -11.40 -19.28
N GLU A 208 -6.07 -10.50 -20.26
CA GLU A 208 -4.90 -10.02 -20.99
C GLU A 208 -4.55 -8.60 -20.52
N ASN A 209 -3.26 -8.27 -20.40
CA ASN A 209 -2.78 -6.97 -19.90
C ASN A 209 -3.33 -5.85 -20.80
N PRO A 210 -4.44 -5.19 -20.44
CA PRO A 210 -5.07 -4.20 -21.28
C PRO A 210 -4.21 -2.95 -21.30
N SER A 211 -4.00 -2.29 -22.44
CA SER A 211 -3.24 -1.04 -22.51
C SER A 211 -3.85 0.07 -21.65
N THR A 212 -3.08 1.13 -21.35
CA THR A 212 -3.59 2.30 -20.63
C THR A 212 -4.81 2.91 -21.34
N ASP A 213 -4.84 2.88 -22.67
CA ASP A 213 -5.94 3.40 -23.48
C ASP A 213 -7.19 2.50 -23.39
N GLU A 214 -7.02 1.18 -23.30
CA GLU A 214 -8.13 0.24 -23.06
C GLU A 214 -8.72 0.40 -21.65
N ILE A 215 -7.88 0.64 -20.64
CA ILE A 215 -8.35 0.98 -19.29
C ILE A 215 -9.11 2.31 -19.32
N LYS A 216 -8.60 3.33 -20.03
CA LYS A 216 -9.29 4.61 -20.21
C LYS A 216 -10.67 4.42 -20.84
N LEU A 217 -10.78 3.66 -21.94
CA LEU A 217 -12.06 3.36 -22.60
C LEU A 217 -13.10 2.76 -21.64
N ILE A 218 -12.70 1.83 -20.77
CA ILE A 218 -13.60 1.22 -19.77
C ILE A 218 -14.06 2.24 -18.71
N PHE A 219 -13.28 3.29 -18.42
CA PHE A 219 -13.69 4.35 -17.49
C PHE A 219 -14.75 5.30 -18.05
N TYR A 220 -14.82 5.47 -19.37
CA TYR A 220 -15.76 6.36 -20.06
C TYR A 220 -17.04 5.67 -20.56
N GLU A 221 -17.08 4.33 -20.61
CA GLU A 221 -18.31 3.52 -20.75
C GLU A 221 -19.08 3.38 -19.42
#